data_AF-A0A172U466-F1
#
_entry.id   AF-A0A172U466-F1
#
_cell.length_a   1.000
_cell.length_b   1.000
_cell.length_c   1.000
_cell.angle_alpha   90.00
_cell.angle_beta   90.00
_cell.angle_gamma   90.00
#
_symmetry.space_group_name_H-M   'P 1'
#
loop_
_entity.id
_entity.type
_entity.pdbx_description
1 polymer ?
#
loop_
_entity_poly.entity_id
_entity_poly.type
_entity_poly.pdbx_seq_one_letter_code
_entity_poly.pdbx_strand_id
1 'polypeptide(L)'
;MNLDRNAFALLNGGTASNPGDFLVQFFDTQASDYKSYSDSYFYLGNTSRTEVSALNLVHDITPVGSSNPTGQAANRHVKSTTPNFSIDSETLAGTGLLGMTGIELFRGLYSGSLITGDYSLLYNPNNRQNAWADLGQDGTPSGWYLQNNVSFSMVVYELTNLVVSYTDANHWQMSGDLLMSPENADFLHGARLADMGDFCLGVGSHSGCGQVSTVPVPAALWLFISGLTGMFIGRLPGRRS
;
A
#
# COMPACT_ATOMS: atom_id res chain seq x y z
N MET A 1 -2.18 -2.90 -1.69
CA MET A 1 -0.89 -2.17 -1.72
C MET A 1 0.23 -3.16 -1.51
N ASN A 2 1.38 -2.92 -2.14
CA ASN A 2 2.62 -3.66 -1.95
C ASN A 2 3.71 -2.63 -1.64
N LEU A 3 4.13 -2.55 -0.38
CA LEU A 3 5.11 -1.56 0.04
C LEU A 3 6.54 -2.08 -0.18
N ASP A 4 7.42 -1.22 -0.68
CA ASP A 4 8.85 -1.54 -0.81
C ASP A 4 9.51 -1.47 0.56
N ARG A 5 9.75 -2.66 1.11
CA ARG A 5 10.47 -2.88 2.36
C ARG A 5 11.82 -2.13 2.42
N ASN A 6 12.56 -2.08 1.32
CA ASN A 6 13.88 -1.45 1.30
C ASN A 6 13.78 0.08 1.34
N ALA A 7 12.77 0.66 0.68
CA ALA A 7 12.51 2.09 0.76
C ALA A 7 12.18 2.52 2.20
N PHE A 8 11.29 1.79 2.88
CA PHE A 8 10.97 2.01 4.29
C PHE A 8 12.18 1.82 5.21
N ALA A 9 13.03 0.83 4.93
CA ALA A 9 14.22 0.57 5.75
C ALA A 9 15.22 1.73 5.77
N LEU A 10 15.21 2.62 4.77
CA LEU A 10 16.10 3.79 4.66
C LEU A 10 15.58 5.04 5.38
N LEU A 11 14.32 5.05 5.82
CA LEU A 11 13.76 6.16 6.61
C LEU A 11 14.49 6.28 7.95
N ASN A 12 14.37 7.43 8.63
CA ASN A 12 14.98 7.65 9.95
C ASN A 12 16.48 7.27 10.06
N GLY A 13 17.24 7.44 8.96
CA GLY A 13 18.67 7.08 8.90
C GLY A 13 18.95 5.58 8.96
N GLY A 14 17.95 4.75 8.68
CA GLY A 14 18.07 3.29 8.70
C GLY A 14 18.86 2.71 7.53
N THR A 15 18.99 1.39 7.55
CA THR A 15 19.66 0.60 6.51
C THR A 15 18.89 -0.69 6.26
N ALA A 16 19.18 -1.38 5.15
CA ALA A 16 18.54 -2.67 4.87
C ALA A 16 18.71 -3.71 6.02
N SER A 17 19.86 -3.73 6.69
CA SER A 17 20.13 -4.66 7.82
C SER A 17 19.64 -4.16 9.18
N ASN A 18 19.33 -2.87 9.30
CA ASN A 18 18.81 -2.25 10.51
C ASN A 18 17.75 -1.21 10.09
N PRO A 19 16.53 -1.67 9.75
CA PRO A 19 15.53 -0.84 9.09
C PRO A 19 15.08 0.30 10.01
N GLY A 20 15.06 1.51 9.45
CA GLY A 20 14.65 2.70 10.16
C GLY A 20 13.14 2.91 10.24
N ASP A 21 12.38 2.24 9.37
CA ASP A 21 10.96 1.98 9.54
C ASP A 21 10.58 0.64 8.89
N PHE A 22 9.59 -0.05 9.43
CA PHE A 22 9.11 -1.34 8.94
C PHE A 22 7.71 -1.66 9.46
N LEU A 23 6.94 -2.39 8.63
CA LEU A 23 5.59 -2.82 8.99
C LEU A 23 5.67 -3.94 10.04
N VAL A 24 4.87 -3.81 11.11
CA VAL A 24 4.76 -4.79 12.19
C VAL A 24 3.45 -5.55 12.13
N GLN A 25 2.38 -4.90 11.69
CA GLN A 25 1.08 -5.52 11.55
C GLN A 25 0.24 -4.74 10.54
N PHE A 26 -0.48 -5.48 9.71
CA PHE A 26 -1.64 -4.96 8.99
C PHE A 26 -2.92 -5.46 9.66
N PHE A 27 -3.86 -4.55 9.90
CA PHE A 27 -5.20 -4.86 10.37
C PHE A 27 -6.17 -4.52 9.23
N ASP A 28 -6.74 -5.54 8.60
CA ASP A 28 -7.78 -5.36 7.59
C ASP A 28 -9.04 -4.71 8.18
N THR A 29 -10.06 -4.46 7.37
CA THR A 29 -11.32 -3.82 7.80
C THR A 29 -11.99 -4.53 8.96
N GLN A 30 -11.93 -5.86 9.02
CA GLN A 30 -12.54 -6.62 10.10
C GLN A 30 -11.72 -6.46 11.39
N ALA A 31 -10.40 -6.63 11.30
CA ALA A 31 -9.48 -6.50 12.43
C ALA A 31 -9.31 -5.04 12.91
N SER A 32 -9.76 -4.07 12.12
CA SER A 32 -9.66 -2.64 12.40
C SER A 32 -11.01 -1.93 12.47
N ASP A 33 -12.11 -2.62 12.80
CA ASP A 33 -13.44 -2.04 12.91
C ASP A 33 -13.42 -0.66 13.61
N TYR A 34 -13.72 0.37 12.82
CA TYR A 34 -13.62 1.76 13.21
C TYR A 34 -14.62 2.18 14.29
N LYS A 35 -15.63 1.36 14.58
CA LYS A 35 -16.55 1.58 15.71
C LYS A 35 -16.06 0.97 17.01
N SER A 36 -15.25 -0.07 16.92
CA SER A 36 -14.83 -0.88 18.06
C SER A 36 -13.43 -0.52 18.56
N TYR A 37 -12.53 -0.09 17.67
CA TYR A 37 -11.11 0.09 18.00
C TYR A 37 -10.63 1.52 17.74
N SER A 38 -10.17 2.19 18.80
CA SER A 38 -9.46 3.48 18.70
C SER A 38 -8.06 3.30 18.12
N ASP A 39 -7.41 4.39 17.76
CA ASP A 39 -5.99 4.36 17.36
C ASP A 39 -5.09 3.65 18.38
N SER A 40 -5.28 3.94 19.67
CA SER A 40 -4.50 3.39 20.78
C SER A 40 -4.60 1.89 20.93
N TYR A 41 -5.70 1.30 20.47
CA TYR A 41 -5.84 -0.15 20.46
C TYR A 41 -4.71 -0.82 19.66
N PHE A 42 -4.34 -0.24 18.51
CA PHE A 42 -3.37 -0.86 17.60
C PHE A 42 -1.95 -0.83 18.14
N TYR A 43 -1.53 0.27 18.78
CA TYR A 43 -0.15 0.41 19.27
C TYR A 43 0.07 0.04 20.74
N LEU A 44 -0.95 0.10 21.60
CA LEU A 44 -0.88 -0.42 22.97
C LEU A 44 -1.19 -1.93 23.01
N GLY A 45 -2.07 -2.40 22.12
CA GLY A 45 -2.42 -3.82 21.98
C GLY A 45 -1.36 -4.64 21.24
N ASN A 46 -0.44 -3.99 20.52
CA ASN A 46 0.67 -4.65 19.81
C ASN A 46 2.02 -4.00 20.15
N THR A 47 2.78 -4.69 21.01
CA THR A 47 4.13 -4.31 21.44
C THR A 47 5.24 -4.98 20.61
N SER A 48 4.88 -5.74 19.57
CA SER A 48 5.83 -6.39 18.68
C SER A 48 6.72 -5.35 17.99
N ARG A 49 7.96 -5.75 17.74
CA ARG A 49 8.90 -5.07 16.83
C ARG A 49 9.44 -6.04 15.78
N THR A 50 8.71 -7.12 15.54
CA THR A 50 9.03 -8.07 14.49
C THR A 50 8.41 -7.57 13.20
N GLU A 51 9.25 -7.37 12.19
CA GLU A 51 8.84 -7.02 10.84
C GLU A 51 7.96 -8.13 10.23
N VAL A 52 6.90 -7.73 9.52
CA VAL A 52 6.04 -8.61 8.73
C VAL A 52 6.08 -8.22 7.26
N SER A 53 5.58 -9.10 6.40
CA SER A 53 5.44 -8.81 4.97
C SER A 53 4.56 -7.58 4.76
N ALA A 54 5.06 -6.62 3.99
CA ALA A 54 4.32 -5.44 3.55
C ALA A 54 3.70 -5.59 2.14
N LEU A 55 3.56 -6.84 1.68
CA LEU A 55 2.93 -7.20 0.43
C LEU A 55 1.48 -7.63 0.65
N ASN A 56 0.65 -7.43 -0.38
CA ASN A 56 -0.76 -7.82 -0.42
C ASN A 56 -1.61 -7.19 0.69
N LEU A 57 -1.33 -5.94 1.07
CA LEU A 57 -2.12 -5.21 2.04
C LEU A 57 -3.45 -4.79 1.39
N VAL A 58 -4.57 -5.34 1.86
CA VAL A 58 -5.90 -5.13 1.25
C VAL A 58 -6.73 -4.21 2.14
N HIS A 59 -6.94 -3.00 1.65
CA HIS A 59 -7.89 -2.06 2.22
C HIS A 59 -9.24 -2.19 1.51
N ASP A 60 -10.34 -2.19 2.27
CA ASP A 60 -11.66 -2.21 1.65
C ASP A 60 -12.16 -0.79 1.38
N ILE A 61 -12.82 -0.64 0.23
CA ILE A 61 -13.49 0.60 -0.15
C ILE A 61 -14.74 0.76 0.73
N THR A 62 -14.87 1.93 1.32
CA THR A 62 -16.03 2.28 2.13
C THR A 62 -17.28 2.44 1.26
N PRO A 63 -18.47 2.12 1.79
CA PRO A 63 -19.72 2.31 1.07
C PRO A 63 -19.92 3.75 0.60
N VAL A 64 -20.66 3.90 -0.50
CA VAL A 64 -21.03 5.22 -1.03
C VAL A 64 -22.03 5.91 -0.10
N GLY A 65 -21.76 7.16 0.27
CA GLY A 65 -22.59 7.92 1.21
C GLY A 65 -22.35 9.42 1.15
N SER A 66 -23.39 10.20 1.40
CA SER A 66 -23.31 11.68 1.45
C SER A 66 -22.72 12.22 2.74
N SER A 67 -22.49 11.37 3.74
CA SER A 67 -21.87 11.70 5.02
C SER A 67 -20.92 10.59 5.48
N ASN A 68 -19.93 10.97 6.28
CA ASN A 68 -18.99 10.01 6.86
C ASN A 68 -19.69 9.11 7.89
N PRO A 69 -19.19 7.89 8.13
CA PRO A 69 -19.72 7.01 9.17
C PRO A 69 -19.74 7.67 10.54
N THR A 70 -20.83 7.48 11.29
CA THR A 70 -20.99 7.99 12.66
C THR A 70 -20.65 6.93 13.70
N GLY A 71 -20.36 7.37 14.94
CA GLY A 71 -20.08 6.46 16.05
C GLY A 71 -18.71 5.78 15.96
N GLN A 72 -17.75 6.45 15.33
CA GLN A 72 -16.37 5.95 15.25
C GLN A 72 -15.71 6.03 16.63
N ALA A 73 -14.84 5.08 16.93
CA ALA A 73 -14.00 5.09 18.12
C ALA A 73 -13.05 6.31 18.12
N ALA A 74 -12.49 6.63 19.28
CA ALA A 74 -11.59 7.78 19.42
C ALA A 74 -10.45 7.74 18.39
N ASN A 75 -10.16 8.89 17.77
CA ASN A 75 -9.09 9.08 16.80
C ASN A 75 -9.22 8.24 15.51
N ARG A 76 -10.41 7.69 15.24
CA ARG A 76 -10.77 7.12 13.94
C ARG A 76 -11.58 8.14 13.16
N HIS A 77 -11.20 8.40 11.91
CA HIS A 77 -11.89 9.35 11.03
C HIS A 77 -12.12 8.79 9.62
N VAL A 78 -12.55 7.53 9.52
CA VAL A 78 -12.97 6.87 8.28
C VAL A 78 -13.90 7.79 7.49
N LYS A 79 -13.61 7.92 6.20
CA LYS A 79 -14.41 8.69 5.24
C LYS A 79 -15.28 7.76 4.43
N SER A 80 -16.48 8.20 4.07
CA SER A 80 -17.30 7.49 3.09
C SER A 80 -16.84 7.84 1.68
N THR A 81 -16.91 6.88 0.76
CA THR A 81 -16.80 7.17 -0.67
C THR A 81 -17.94 8.10 -1.09
N THR A 82 -17.61 9.26 -1.64
CA THR A 82 -18.62 10.26 -1.97
C THR A 82 -19.43 9.85 -3.21
N PRO A 83 -20.72 10.21 -3.32
CA PRO A 83 -21.54 9.84 -4.48
C PRO A 83 -21.06 10.41 -5.81
N ASN A 84 -20.24 11.47 -5.78
CA ASN A 84 -19.62 12.09 -6.94
C ASN A 84 -18.15 11.68 -7.13
N PHE A 85 -17.70 10.58 -6.50
CA PHE A 85 -16.38 10.05 -6.78
C PHE A 85 -16.33 9.60 -8.25
N SER A 86 -15.37 10.14 -8.99
CA SER A 86 -15.15 9.75 -10.39
C SER A 86 -13.70 9.98 -10.79
N ILE A 87 -13.28 9.25 -11.83
CA ILE A 87 -12.00 9.40 -12.49
C ILE A 87 -12.31 9.56 -13.97
N ASP A 88 -11.88 10.66 -14.56
CA ASP A 88 -11.93 10.87 -15.99
C ASP A 88 -10.82 10.02 -16.63
N SER A 89 -11.19 9.02 -17.44
CA SER A 89 -10.24 8.06 -17.99
C SER A 89 -9.31 8.64 -19.06
N GLU A 90 -9.61 9.81 -19.61
CA GLU A 90 -8.81 10.45 -20.66
C GLU A 90 -7.78 11.41 -20.07
N THR A 91 -8.22 12.22 -19.11
CA THR A 91 -7.40 13.25 -18.46
C THR A 91 -6.78 12.79 -17.15
N LEU A 92 -7.25 11.67 -16.60
CA LEU A 92 -6.94 11.18 -15.25
C LEU A 92 -7.30 12.16 -14.14
N ALA A 93 -8.16 13.15 -14.41
CA ALA A 93 -8.66 14.05 -13.38
C ALA A 93 -9.69 13.33 -12.49
N GLY A 94 -9.68 13.64 -11.19
CA GLY A 94 -10.62 13.08 -10.23
C GLY A 94 -11.64 14.08 -9.69
N THR A 95 -12.76 13.57 -9.20
CA THR A 95 -13.69 14.31 -8.34
C THR A 95 -14.07 13.49 -7.13
N GLY A 96 -14.54 14.16 -6.08
CA GLY A 96 -14.98 13.48 -4.86
C GLY A 96 -13.83 12.87 -4.07
N LEU A 97 -14.16 11.89 -3.24
CA LEU A 97 -13.26 11.16 -2.37
C LEU A 97 -13.65 9.68 -2.39
N LEU A 98 -12.66 8.79 -2.42
CA LEU A 98 -12.85 7.37 -2.16
C LEU A 98 -12.23 7.03 -0.81
N GLY A 99 -13.07 6.57 0.12
CA GLY A 99 -12.66 6.23 1.47
C GLY A 99 -12.30 4.75 1.56
N MET A 100 -11.30 4.42 2.36
CA MET A 100 -10.82 3.06 2.59
C MET A 100 -10.70 2.77 4.09
N THR A 101 -10.83 1.51 4.47
CA THR A 101 -10.60 1.02 5.84
C THR A 101 -9.38 0.11 5.91
N GLY A 102 -8.83 -0.05 7.11
CA GLY A 102 -7.63 -0.83 7.36
C GLY A 102 -6.53 0.03 7.98
N ILE A 103 -5.68 -0.58 8.79
CA ILE A 103 -4.64 0.09 9.57
C ILE A 103 -3.30 -0.62 9.37
N GLU A 104 -2.28 0.17 9.10
CA GLU A 104 -0.89 -0.24 9.06
C GLU A 104 -0.22 0.24 10.34
N LEU A 105 0.46 -0.67 11.05
CA LEU A 105 1.25 -0.36 12.23
C LEU A 105 2.73 -0.49 11.88
N PHE A 106 3.44 0.63 11.96
CA PHE A 106 4.85 0.77 11.70
C PHE A 106 5.66 0.98 12.98
N ARG A 107 6.86 0.39 13.00
CA ARG A 107 7.89 0.60 14.02
C ARG A 107 9.22 0.78 13.29
N GLY A 108 10.16 1.46 13.92
CA GLY A 108 11.45 1.70 13.28
C GLY A 108 12.55 2.04 14.26
N LEU A 109 13.52 2.86 13.86
CA LEU A 109 14.58 3.36 14.75
C LEU A 109 14.09 4.53 15.62
N TYR A 110 12.94 4.35 16.24
CA TYR A 110 12.31 5.28 17.18
C TYR A 110 11.56 4.51 18.28
N SER A 111 11.29 5.15 19.42
CA SER A 111 10.65 4.49 20.58
C SER A 111 9.14 4.30 20.44
N GLY A 112 8.49 5.09 19.58
CA GLY A 112 7.05 5.11 19.38
C GLY A 112 6.50 4.07 18.40
N SER A 113 5.26 4.28 17.99
CA SER A 113 4.62 3.66 16.84
C SER A 113 4.22 4.74 15.87
N LEU A 114 4.23 4.39 14.59
CA LEU A 114 3.45 5.12 13.60
C LEU A 114 2.29 4.22 13.21
N ILE A 115 1.09 4.79 13.12
CA ILE A 115 -0.03 4.12 12.48
C ILE A 115 -0.53 5.00 11.35
N THR A 116 -0.87 4.35 10.26
CA THR A 116 -1.49 4.99 9.09
C THR A 116 -2.61 4.10 8.60
N GLY A 117 -3.62 4.70 7.98
CA GLY A 117 -4.75 3.93 7.49
C GLY A 117 -6.01 4.76 7.40
N ASP A 118 -7.14 4.06 7.39
CA ASP A 118 -8.46 4.61 7.08
C ASP A 118 -8.39 5.61 5.92
N TYR A 119 -7.65 5.23 4.88
CA TYR A 119 -7.14 6.16 3.89
C TYR A 119 -8.27 6.84 3.11
N SER A 120 -7.97 8.00 2.56
CA SER A 120 -8.77 8.60 1.50
C SER A 120 -7.92 8.80 0.27
N LEU A 121 -8.44 8.36 -0.87
CA LEU A 121 -7.93 8.70 -2.18
C LEU A 121 -8.63 9.97 -2.65
N LEU A 122 -7.83 11.00 -2.98
CA LEU A 122 -8.32 12.29 -3.45
C LEU A 122 -7.52 12.76 -4.67
N TYR A 123 -8.16 13.60 -5.49
CA TYR A 123 -7.52 14.38 -6.54
C TYR A 123 -7.65 15.88 -6.23
N ASN A 124 -6.52 16.54 -5.95
CA ASN A 124 -6.47 17.99 -5.76
C ASN A 124 -5.09 18.56 -6.17
N PRO A 125 -4.85 18.72 -7.48
CA PRO A 125 -3.55 19.16 -7.99
C PRO A 125 -3.13 20.54 -7.47
N ASN A 126 -4.07 21.47 -7.29
CA ASN A 126 -3.75 22.80 -6.78
C ASN A 126 -3.28 22.75 -5.32
N ASN A 127 -3.95 21.98 -4.47
CA ASN A 127 -3.51 21.82 -3.08
C ASN A 127 -2.15 21.12 -3.00
N ARG A 128 -1.93 20.07 -3.80
CA ARG A 128 -0.63 19.38 -3.83
C ARG A 128 0.48 20.29 -4.35
N GLN A 129 0.23 21.07 -5.40
CA GLN A 129 1.21 22.00 -5.95
C GLN A 129 1.60 23.09 -4.94
N ASN A 130 0.63 23.61 -4.17
CA ASN A 130 0.92 24.58 -3.11
C ASN A 130 1.77 23.96 -2.00
N ALA A 131 1.43 22.75 -1.56
CA ALA A 131 2.21 22.05 -0.53
C ALA A 131 3.65 21.75 -0.98
N TRP A 132 3.83 21.34 -2.24
CA TRP A 132 5.16 21.17 -2.83
C TRP A 132 5.94 22.48 -2.83
N ALA A 133 5.32 23.59 -3.27
CA ALA A 133 5.96 24.90 -3.29
C ALA A 133 6.36 25.37 -1.88
N ASP A 134 5.48 25.22 -0.89
CA ASP A 134 5.74 25.59 0.51
C ASP A 134 6.93 24.83 1.11
N LEU A 135 7.15 23.59 0.65
CA LEU A 135 8.27 22.75 1.06
C LEU A 135 9.51 22.90 0.16
N GLY A 136 9.45 23.71 -0.88
CA GLY A 136 10.53 23.86 -1.87
C GLY A 136 10.78 22.59 -2.70
N GLN A 137 9.73 21.80 -2.94
CA GLN A 137 9.76 20.63 -3.80
C GLN A 137 9.54 21.06 -5.26
N ASP A 138 10.54 20.80 -6.10
CA ASP A 138 10.45 21.05 -7.54
C ASP A 138 9.55 20.05 -8.26
N GLY A 139 8.93 20.50 -9.37
CA GLY A 139 8.12 19.68 -10.25
C GLY A 139 6.61 19.96 -10.14
N THR A 140 5.83 19.06 -10.74
CA THR A 140 4.36 19.13 -10.76
C THR A 140 3.80 17.81 -10.23
N PRO A 141 3.01 17.82 -9.15
CA PRO A 141 2.38 16.61 -8.64
C PRO A 141 1.30 16.12 -9.61
N SER A 142 1.03 14.81 -9.61
CA SER A 142 -0.11 14.23 -10.35
C SER A 142 -1.47 14.78 -9.86
N GLY A 143 -1.50 15.27 -8.62
CA GLY A 143 -2.70 15.69 -7.92
C GLY A 143 -3.43 14.56 -7.20
N TRP A 144 -3.09 13.30 -7.46
CA TRP A 144 -3.63 12.13 -6.76
C TRP A 144 -2.79 11.76 -5.54
N TYR A 145 -3.45 11.51 -4.42
CA TYR A 145 -2.75 11.18 -3.17
C TYR A 145 -3.60 10.36 -2.21
N LEU A 146 -2.91 9.65 -1.32
CA LEU A 146 -3.50 8.95 -0.18
C LEU A 146 -3.30 9.75 1.09
N GLN A 147 -4.42 10.09 1.72
CA GLN A 147 -4.45 10.80 2.99
C GLN A 147 -4.79 9.83 4.13
N ASN A 148 -3.95 9.79 5.16
CA ASN A 148 -4.24 9.11 6.42
C ASN A 148 -5.38 9.83 7.16
N ASN A 149 -6.28 9.07 7.77
CA ASN A 149 -7.36 9.63 8.61
C ASN A 149 -7.39 9.02 10.02
N VAL A 150 -6.29 8.40 10.46
CA VAL A 150 -6.16 7.82 11.80
C VAL A 150 -5.25 8.70 12.64
N SER A 151 -5.67 9.07 13.85
CA SER A 151 -4.98 9.99 14.76
C SER A 151 -4.88 11.44 14.26
N PHE A 152 -4.44 11.66 13.02
CA PHE A 152 -4.33 12.99 12.41
C PHE A 152 -4.39 12.90 10.89
N SER A 153 -4.80 13.99 10.24
CA SER A 153 -4.85 14.08 8.78
C SER A 153 -3.48 14.41 8.21
N MET A 154 -2.95 13.57 7.33
CA MET A 154 -1.69 13.82 6.62
C MET A 154 -1.70 13.08 5.28
N VAL A 155 -1.16 13.72 4.24
CA VAL A 155 -0.89 13.03 2.98
C VAL A 155 0.30 12.11 3.19
N VAL A 156 0.12 10.80 3.04
CA VAL A 156 1.18 9.79 3.28
C VAL A 156 1.90 9.49 1.98
N TYR A 157 1.14 9.32 0.89
CA TYR A 157 1.67 9.00 -0.43
C TYR A 157 1.10 9.93 -1.49
N GLU A 158 1.96 10.36 -2.40
CA GLU A 158 1.58 10.85 -3.73
C GLU A 158 1.45 9.65 -4.66
N LEU A 159 0.52 9.69 -5.61
CA LEU A 159 0.35 8.62 -6.60
C LEU A 159 0.89 9.06 -7.95
N THR A 160 1.70 8.23 -8.60
CA THR A 160 2.24 8.54 -9.94
C THR A 160 2.11 7.36 -10.88
N ASN A 161 2.49 7.56 -12.15
CA ASN A 161 2.52 6.53 -13.19
C ASN A 161 1.17 5.78 -13.29
N LEU A 162 0.10 6.55 -13.22
CA LEU A 162 -1.26 6.06 -13.10
C LEU A 162 -1.72 5.36 -14.38
N VAL A 163 -2.27 4.15 -14.20
CA VAL A 163 -2.93 3.39 -15.25
C VAL A 163 -4.36 3.10 -14.81
N VAL A 164 -5.32 3.52 -15.63
CA VAL A 164 -6.75 3.25 -15.42
C VAL A 164 -7.21 2.28 -16.49
N SER A 165 -7.82 1.17 -16.06
CA SER A 165 -8.55 0.27 -16.95
C SER A 165 -10.01 0.28 -16.55
N TYR A 166 -10.86 0.70 -17.48
CA TYR A 166 -12.28 0.90 -17.27
C TYR A 166 -13.06 0.03 -18.24
N THR A 167 -13.89 -0.87 -17.71
CA THR A 167 -14.89 -1.59 -18.49
C THR A 167 -16.26 -0.95 -18.29
N ASP A 168 -16.66 -0.79 -17.02
CA ASP A 168 -17.87 -0.10 -16.61
C ASP A 168 -17.75 0.38 -15.15
N ALA A 169 -18.78 1.06 -14.63
CA ALA A 169 -18.79 1.63 -13.28
C ALA A 169 -18.61 0.59 -12.15
N ASN A 170 -18.90 -0.68 -12.40
CA ASN A 170 -18.73 -1.77 -11.45
C ASN A 170 -17.46 -2.60 -11.71
N HIS A 171 -16.78 -2.39 -12.83
CA HIS A 171 -15.61 -3.13 -13.27
C HIS A 171 -14.54 -2.18 -13.78
N TRP A 172 -13.74 -1.66 -12.85
CA TRP A 172 -12.63 -0.77 -13.16
C TRP A 172 -11.48 -1.01 -12.20
N GLN A 173 -10.29 -0.59 -12.63
CA GLN A 173 -9.09 -0.55 -11.79
C GLN A 173 -8.28 0.72 -12.05
N MET A 174 -7.57 1.15 -11.01
CA MET A 174 -6.55 2.18 -11.03
C MET A 174 -5.31 1.62 -10.34
N SER A 175 -4.15 1.69 -10.99
CA SER A 175 -2.87 1.25 -10.43
C SER A 175 -1.77 2.25 -10.72
N GLY A 176 -0.67 2.15 -9.98
CA GLY A 176 0.51 2.98 -10.17
C GLY A 176 1.42 2.89 -8.96
N ASP A 177 2.30 3.87 -8.84
CA ASP A 177 3.34 3.86 -7.82
C ASP A 177 2.94 4.76 -6.65
N LEU A 178 3.37 4.37 -5.45
CA LEU A 178 3.25 5.11 -4.20
C LEU A 178 4.57 5.86 -3.98
N LEU A 179 4.55 7.19 -4.09
CA LEU A 179 5.71 8.00 -3.72
C LEU A 179 5.51 8.58 -2.31
N MET A 180 6.56 8.59 -1.49
CA MET A 180 6.52 9.24 -0.19
C MET A 180 6.18 10.73 -0.36
N SER A 181 5.11 11.20 0.27
CA SER A 181 4.76 12.62 0.19
C SER A 181 5.87 13.49 0.78
N PRO A 182 6.08 14.73 0.29
CA PRO A 182 7.10 15.61 0.85
C PRO A 182 6.94 15.86 2.36
N GLU A 183 5.71 16.05 2.83
CA GLU A 183 5.38 16.27 4.24
C GLU A 183 5.75 15.06 5.11
N ASN A 184 5.41 13.85 4.64
CA ASN A 184 5.65 12.62 5.39
C ASN A 184 7.13 12.22 5.34
N ALA A 185 7.81 12.47 4.22
CA ALA A 185 9.25 12.30 4.11
C ALA A 185 10.01 13.17 5.13
N ASP A 186 9.65 14.45 5.25
CA ASP A 186 10.26 15.34 6.23
C ASP A 186 10.00 14.86 7.67
N PHE A 187 8.78 14.37 7.95
CA PHE A 187 8.43 13.80 9.24
C PHE A 187 9.21 12.53 9.58
N LEU A 188 9.45 11.65 8.61
CA LEU A 188 10.16 10.38 8.78
C LEU A 188 11.65 10.45 8.44
N HIS A 189 12.19 11.67 8.26
CA HIS A 189 13.58 11.90 7.87
C HIS A 189 14.00 11.06 6.63
N GLY A 190 13.09 10.94 5.67
CA GLY A 190 13.26 10.19 4.42
C GLY A 190 13.54 11.08 3.21
N ALA A 191 13.71 10.44 2.06
CA ALA A 191 13.75 11.15 0.79
C ALA A 191 12.33 11.46 0.30
N ARG A 192 12.08 12.72 -0.05
CA ARG A 192 10.82 13.16 -0.65
C ARG A 192 10.64 12.48 -2.01
N LEU A 193 9.41 12.08 -2.30
CA LEU A 193 9.03 11.39 -3.54
C LEU A 193 9.80 10.10 -3.80
N ALA A 194 10.39 9.50 -2.76
CA ALA A 194 10.96 8.17 -2.86
C ALA A 194 9.86 7.17 -3.22
N ASP A 195 10.18 6.23 -4.10
CA ASP A 195 9.29 5.12 -4.42
C ASP A 195 9.13 4.21 -3.20
N MET A 196 7.91 4.09 -2.72
CA MET A 196 7.52 3.31 -1.55
C MET A 196 6.78 2.03 -1.94
N GLY A 197 6.72 1.70 -3.23
CA GLY A 197 6.06 0.52 -3.78
C GLY A 197 4.83 0.85 -4.61
N ASP A 198 3.92 -0.10 -4.74
CA ASP A 198 2.83 -0.05 -5.72
C ASP A 198 1.45 -0.10 -5.07
N PHE A 199 0.48 0.51 -5.73
CA PHE A 199 -0.93 0.33 -5.40
C PHE A 199 -1.72 -0.22 -6.59
N CYS A 200 -2.78 -0.93 -6.24
CA CYS A 200 -3.84 -1.26 -7.17
C CYS A 200 -5.17 -1.19 -6.43
N LEU A 201 -6.08 -0.41 -6.98
CA LEU A 201 -7.45 -0.20 -6.54
C LEU A 201 -8.36 -0.79 -7.61
N GLY A 202 -9.18 -1.77 -7.26
CA GLY A 202 -10.04 -2.44 -8.23
C GLY A 202 -11.42 -2.77 -7.66
N VAL A 203 -12.43 -2.66 -8.51
CA VAL A 203 -13.84 -2.96 -8.20
C VAL A 203 -14.35 -4.05 -9.14
N GLY A 204 -15.29 -4.87 -8.67
CA GLY A 204 -15.87 -5.97 -9.43
C GLY A 204 -14.85 -7.04 -9.77
N SER A 205 -14.68 -7.33 -11.07
CA SER A 205 -13.74 -8.33 -11.59
C SER A 205 -12.28 -7.98 -11.34
N HIS A 206 -11.98 -6.72 -11.00
CA HIS A 206 -10.65 -6.25 -10.65
C HIS A 206 -10.41 -6.20 -9.14
N SER A 207 -11.35 -6.65 -8.31
CA SER A 207 -11.14 -6.73 -6.87
C SER A 207 -9.93 -7.63 -6.55
N GLY A 208 -9.07 -7.17 -5.62
CA GLY A 208 -7.81 -7.84 -5.29
C GLY A 208 -6.72 -7.67 -6.36
N CYS A 209 -6.85 -6.71 -7.28
CA CYS A 209 -5.78 -6.42 -8.24
C CYS A 209 -4.46 -6.08 -7.53
N GLY A 210 -3.35 -6.41 -8.19
CA GLY A 210 -2.01 -6.20 -7.63
C GLY A 210 -1.62 -7.17 -6.51
N GLN A 211 -2.46 -8.15 -6.17
CA GLN A 211 -2.02 -9.22 -5.25
C GLN A 211 -0.92 -10.06 -5.91
N VAL A 212 0.27 -10.07 -5.32
CA VAL A 212 1.35 -10.96 -5.74
C VAL A 212 1.00 -12.39 -5.36
N SER A 213 0.95 -13.27 -6.35
CA SER A 213 0.77 -14.70 -6.12
C SER A 213 2.02 -15.22 -5.42
N THR A 214 1.87 -15.69 -4.19
CA THR A 214 2.84 -16.61 -3.59
C THR A 214 2.67 -17.94 -4.30
N VAL A 215 3.22 -18.05 -5.52
CA VAL A 215 3.35 -19.35 -6.18
C VAL A 215 4.08 -20.23 -5.17
N PRO A 216 3.44 -21.27 -4.59
CA PRO A 216 4.22 -22.26 -3.90
C PRO A 216 5.15 -22.80 -4.98
N VAL A 217 6.42 -23.05 -4.69
CA VAL A 217 7.30 -23.72 -5.64
C VAL A 217 7.21 -25.24 -5.41
N PRO A 218 6.18 -25.98 -5.88
CA PRO A 218 6.32 -27.40 -6.10
C PRO A 218 6.67 -27.62 -7.57
N ALA A 219 7.68 -28.47 -7.79
CA ALA A 219 8.06 -29.11 -9.05
C ALA A 219 9.24 -28.55 -9.87
N ALA A 220 9.86 -27.40 -9.54
CA ALA A 220 11.16 -27.08 -10.14
C ALA A 220 12.27 -28.01 -9.60
N LEU A 221 12.23 -28.35 -8.31
CA LEU A 221 13.19 -29.29 -7.70
C LEU A 221 13.09 -30.71 -8.29
N TRP A 222 11.89 -31.14 -8.72
CA TRP A 222 11.70 -32.46 -9.34
C TRP A 222 12.15 -32.51 -10.80
N LEU A 223 12.06 -31.40 -11.54
CA LEU A 223 12.56 -31.33 -12.92
C LEU A 223 14.10 -31.33 -12.98
N PHE A 224 14.79 -30.86 -11.95
CA PHE A 224 16.25 -30.97 -11.89
C PHE A 224 16.75 -32.37 -11.45
N ILE A 225 15.96 -33.11 -10.66
CA ILE A 225 16.34 -34.47 -10.22
C ILE A 225 16.06 -35.51 -11.33
N SER A 226 14.98 -35.38 -12.11
CA SER A 226 14.70 -36.30 -13.21
C SER A 226 15.65 -36.14 -14.40
N GLY A 227 16.14 -34.92 -14.65
CA GLY A 227 17.12 -34.64 -15.71
C GLY A 227 18.51 -35.26 -15.47
N LEU A 228 18.98 -35.29 -14.21
CA LEU A 228 20.28 -35.87 -13.87
C LEU A 228 20.25 -37.40 -13.79
N THR A 229 19.13 -38.01 -13.44
CA THR A 229 19.01 -39.48 -13.36
C THR A 229 18.95 -40.13 -14.75
N GLY A 230 18.42 -39.43 -15.76
CA GLY A 230 18.35 -39.91 -17.14
C GLY A 230 19.69 -39.98 -17.89
N MET A 231 20.71 -39.23 -17.46
CA MET A 231 22.02 -39.23 -18.12
C MET A 231 22.98 -40.35 -17.68
N PHE A 232 22.65 -41.12 -16.64
CA PHE A 232 23.49 -42.25 -16.17
C PHE A 232 23.02 -43.64 -16.61
N ILE A 233 21.82 -43.77 -17.22
CA ILE A 233 21.24 -45.08 -17.59
C ILE A 233 21.47 -45.43 -19.08
N GLY A 234 22.12 -44.57 -19.85
CA GLY A 234 22.28 -44.71 -21.31
C GLY A 234 23.54 -45.44 -21.84
N ARG A 235 24.40 -46.03 -21.01
CA ARG A 235 25.59 -46.76 -21.49
C ARG A 235 25.65 -48.20 -20.98
N LEU A 236 24.91 -49.08 -21.64
CA LEU A 236 25.21 -50.52 -21.68
C LEU A 236 26.15 -50.78 -22.89
N PRO A 237 27.40 -51.26 -22.69
CA PRO A 237 28.21 -51.75 -23.78
C PRO A 237 27.73 -53.15 -24.19
N GLY A 238 27.39 -53.26 -25.47
CA GLY A 238 27.14 -54.52 -26.14
C GLY A 238 28.38 -55.43 -26.17
N ARG A 239 28.07 -56.72 -26.14
CA ARG A 239 28.88 -57.93 -26.21
C ARG A 239 29.72 -58.03 -27.50
N ARG A 240 31.03 -58.28 -27.37
CA ARG A 240 31.94 -59.08 -28.23
C ARG A 240 33.09 -59.51 -27.29
N SER A 241 33.57 -60.75 -27.19
CA SER A 241 33.68 -61.91 -28.09
C SER A 241 33.33 -63.20 -27.35
#